data_AF-A0A353H7W6-F1
#
_entry.id   AF-A0A353H7W6-F1
#
_cell.length_a   1.000
_cell.length_b   1.000
_cell.length_c   1.000
_cell.angle_alpha   90.00
_cell.angle_beta   90.00
_cell.angle_gamma   90.00
#
_symmetry.space_group_name_H-M   'P 1'
#
loop_
_entity.id
_entity.type
_entity.pdbx_description
1 polymer ?
#
loop_
_entity_poly.entity_id
_entity_poly.type
_entity_poly.pdbx_seq_one_letter_code
_entity_poly.pdbx_strand_id
1 'polypeptide(L)'
;MVSSSGSHNEHKRIDDPLYNSLLIKNYITYIKEFHPDIEIDSILNYAGITRYEVEDQGHWLSQCQVDRFNELLIEKTGNSNISREVGRYAASSKASGALRQYTLGFVTPSSAYRILEKQASTLSRGFTLKTRKIASDKIEVTVTQKPGVMEKPYQCENRTGIFEAVAKLFTNELAKVEHPSCFHKGDDCCRYIITWGRTRSIIWNRGCNYSILASMLVSLALFFVLPILPWVFVVLFCVLLAMTFSLYSQQLKKKELSTTIETQGDAAIDHLDEMNIRYNNALVIQEIGQATSTILD
;
A
#
# COMPACT_ATOMS: atom_id res chain seq x y z
N MET A 1 37.75 6.70 34.75
CA MET A 1 36.97 7.76 34.08
C MET A 1 35.56 7.25 33.93
N VAL A 2 34.68 7.67 34.84
CA VAL A 2 33.26 7.31 34.85
C VAL A 2 32.57 8.30 33.91
N SER A 3 32.21 7.84 32.71
CA SER A 3 31.36 8.61 31.82
C SER A 3 29.92 8.46 32.27
N SER A 4 29.39 9.52 32.87
CA SER A 4 27.99 9.68 33.23
C SER A 4 27.11 9.57 31.99
N SER A 5 26.32 8.49 31.90
CA SER A 5 25.21 8.40 30.98
C SER A 5 24.14 9.40 31.41
N GLY A 6 24.06 10.53 30.70
CA GLY A 6 22.98 11.49 30.87
C GLY A 6 21.65 10.81 30.59
N SER A 7 20.82 10.69 31.61
CA SER A 7 19.40 10.38 31.44
C SER A 7 18.76 11.59 30.76
N HIS A 8 18.67 11.56 29.43
CA HIS A 8 17.77 12.47 28.73
C HIS A 8 16.35 12.13 29.20
N ASN A 9 15.80 13.02 30.01
CA ASN A 9 14.39 13.05 30.35
C ASN A 9 13.63 13.41 29.06
N GLU A 10 13.46 12.43 28.15
CA GLU A 10 12.69 12.62 26.94
C GLU A 10 11.24 12.87 27.34
N HIS A 11 10.80 14.12 27.18
CA HIS A 11 9.43 14.51 27.39
C HIS A 11 8.54 13.69 26.45
N LYS A 12 7.62 12.92 27.03
CA LYS A 12 6.68 12.10 26.25
C LYS A 12 5.75 13.02 25.46
N ARG A 13 5.77 12.88 24.15
CA ARG A 13 5.02 13.69 23.18
C ARG A 13 3.61 13.15 22.98
N ILE A 14 2.88 12.93 24.08
CA ILE A 14 1.56 12.27 24.06
C ILE A 14 0.49 13.18 23.45
N ASP A 15 0.57 14.48 23.74
CA ASP A 15 -0.41 15.49 23.31
C ASP A 15 0.02 16.24 22.04
N ASP A 16 1.21 15.96 21.52
CA ASP A 16 1.72 16.56 20.29
C ASP A 16 0.85 16.16 19.08
N PRO A 17 0.64 17.05 18.09
CA PRO A 17 -0.08 16.73 16.86
C PRO A 17 0.77 15.83 15.95
N LEU A 18 0.62 14.52 16.12
CA LEU A 18 1.47 13.49 15.51
C LEU A 18 0.84 12.78 14.32
N TYR A 19 -0.48 12.54 14.34
CA TYR A 19 -1.16 11.65 13.39
C TYR A 19 -2.18 12.41 12.55
N ASN A 20 -2.09 12.33 11.23
CA ASN A 20 -3.03 13.03 10.38
C ASN A 20 -4.44 12.41 10.50
N SER A 21 -5.48 13.25 10.47
CA SER A 21 -6.90 12.86 10.57
C SER A 21 -7.33 11.81 9.54
N LEU A 22 -6.67 11.74 8.37
CA LEU A 22 -6.91 10.71 7.35
C LEU A 22 -6.75 9.29 7.87
N LEU A 23 -5.90 9.07 8.88
CA LEU A 23 -5.76 7.76 9.51
C LEU A 23 -7.07 7.33 10.16
N ILE A 24 -7.71 8.22 10.94
CA ILE A 24 -9.01 7.95 11.58
C ILE A 24 -10.13 7.86 10.55
N LYS A 25 -10.09 8.67 9.49
CA LYS A 25 -11.07 8.60 8.39
C LYS A 25 -11.10 7.22 7.73
N ASN A 26 -9.94 6.58 7.57
CA ASN A 26 -9.86 5.20 7.06
C ASN A 26 -10.55 4.20 8.00
N TYR A 27 -10.37 4.33 9.32
CA TYR A 27 -11.10 3.51 10.29
C TYR A 27 -12.62 3.72 10.16
N ILE A 28 -13.10 4.97 10.18
CA ILE A 28 -14.54 5.26 10.08
C ILE A 28 -15.15 4.65 8.82
N THR A 29 -14.45 4.76 7.69
CA THR A 29 -14.94 4.23 6.40
C THR A 29 -15.02 2.70 6.44
N TYR A 30 -13.98 2.06 6.95
CA TYR A 30 -13.96 0.60 7.15
C TYR A 30 -15.10 0.14 8.08
N ILE A 31 -15.30 0.79 9.22
CA ILE A 31 -16.35 0.41 10.17
C ILE A 31 -17.74 0.57 9.57
N LYS A 32 -18.01 1.66 8.83
CA LYS A 32 -19.30 1.83 8.15
C LYS A 32 -19.60 0.72 7.15
N GLU A 33 -18.58 0.16 6.52
CA GLU A 33 -18.73 -0.91 5.52
C GLU A 33 -18.85 -2.30 6.15
N PHE A 34 -18.02 -2.61 7.16
CA PHE A 34 -17.89 -3.97 7.70
C PHE A 34 -18.52 -4.17 9.09
N HIS A 35 -18.84 -3.08 9.80
CA HIS A 35 -19.42 -3.08 11.14
C HIS A 35 -20.46 -1.96 11.30
N PRO A 36 -21.52 -1.94 10.47
CA PRO A 36 -22.49 -0.82 10.41
C PRO A 36 -23.27 -0.59 11.71
N ASP A 37 -23.36 -1.61 12.58
CA ASP A 37 -24.04 -1.53 13.87
C ASP A 37 -23.25 -0.74 14.93
N ILE A 38 -21.97 -0.43 14.67
CA ILE A 38 -21.12 0.31 15.60
C ILE A 38 -21.36 1.81 15.47
N GLU A 39 -21.81 2.42 16.56
CA GLU A 39 -21.98 3.88 16.65
C GLU A 39 -20.62 4.60 16.74
N ILE A 40 -20.09 5.02 15.58
CA ILE A 40 -18.81 5.72 15.46
C ILE A 40 -18.73 6.99 16.30
N ASP A 41 -19.82 7.75 16.41
CA ASP A 41 -19.82 9.02 17.15
C ASP A 41 -19.54 8.81 18.65
N SER A 42 -19.97 7.68 19.21
CA SER A 42 -19.61 7.31 20.59
C SER A 42 -18.10 7.09 20.76
N ILE A 43 -17.42 6.52 19.75
CA ILE A 43 -15.98 6.26 19.76
C ILE A 43 -15.19 7.57 19.61
N LEU A 44 -15.62 8.43 18.68
CA LEU A 44 -15.01 9.74 18.46
C LEU A 44 -15.12 10.62 19.71
N ASN A 45 -16.31 10.67 20.33
CA ASN A 45 -16.54 11.43 21.56
C ASN A 45 -15.67 10.92 22.71
N TYR A 46 -15.55 9.60 22.89
CA TYR A 46 -14.64 9.03 23.90
C TYR A 46 -13.18 9.40 23.63
N ALA A 47 -12.76 9.43 22.37
CA ALA A 47 -11.40 9.79 21.97
C ALA A 47 -11.10 11.30 22.07
N GLY A 48 -12.12 12.13 22.32
CA GLY A 48 -11.96 13.59 22.26
C GLY A 48 -11.67 14.08 20.84
N ILE A 49 -12.27 13.45 19.84
CA ILE A 49 -12.15 13.79 18.42
C ILE A 49 -13.53 14.21 17.92
N THR A 50 -13.63 15.37 17.30
CA THR A 50 -14.86 15.83 16.66
C THR A 50 -14.95 15.35 15.22
N ARG A 51 -16.16 15.23 14.67
CA ARG A 51 -16.33 14.90 13.24
C ARG A 51 -15.70 15.95 12.33
N TYR A 52 -15.72 17.23 12.72
CA TYR A 52 -15.09 18.31 11.95
C TYR A 52 -13.58 18.10 11.82
N GLU A 53 -12.89 17.75 12.90
CA GLU A 53 -11.44 17.45 12.88
C GLU A 53 -11.09 16.25 12.00
N VAL A 54 -11.99 15.26 11.89
CA VAL A 54 -11.78 14.12 10.99
C VAL A 54 -11.96 14.51 9.53
N GLU A 55 -12.92 15.39 9.22
CA GLU A 55 -13.17 15.84 7.85
C GLU A 55 -12.14 16.87 7.36
N ASP A 56 -11.50 17.61 8.26
CA ASP A 56 -10.35 18.46 7.95
C ASP A 56 -9.10 17.62 7.65
N GLN A 57 -8.75 17.49 6.38
CA GLN A 57 -7.56 16.75 5.92
C GLN A 57 -6.23 17.35 6.43
N GLY A 58 -6.22 18.63 6.81
CA GLY A 58 -5.07 19.32 7.37
C GLY A 58 -4.88 19.08 8.87
N HIS A 59 -5.85 18.46 9.53
CA HIS A 59 -5.86 18.28 10.97
C HIS A 59 -4.90 17.16 11.43
N TRP A 60 -4.30 17.38 12.60
CA TRP A 60 -3.34 16.47 13.22
C TRP A 60 -3.76 16.16 14.65
N LEU A 61 -3.93 14.88 14.92
CA LEU A 61 -4.36 14.28 16.17
C LEU A 61 -3.16 13.86 17.03
N SER A 62 -3.37 13.81 18.34
CA SER A 62 -2.38 13.38 19.31
C SER A 62 -2.30 11.86 19.49
N GLN A 63 -1.24 11.38 20.14
CA GLN A 63 -1.15 9.96 20.52
C GLN A 63 -2.31 9.59 21.45
N CYS A 64 -2.66 10.45 22.41
CA CYS A 64 -3.77 10.21 23.35
C CYS A 64 -5.11 10.01 22.61
N GLN A 65 -5.42 10.87 21.65
CA GLN A 65 -6.65 10.78 20.88
C GLN A 65 -6.72 9.49 20.06
N VAL A 66 -5.66 9.14 19.33
CA VAL A 66 -5.63 7.93 18.50
C VAL A 66 -5.62 6.66 19.36
N ASP A 67 -4.94 6.66 20.51
CA ASP A 67 -4.92 5.54 21.45
C ASP A 67 -6.33 5.27 22.01
N ARG A 68 -7.02 6.30 22.52
CA ARG A 68 -8.38 6.19 23.06
C ARG A 68 -9.38 5.74 21.98
N PHE A 69 -9.23 6.25 20.76
CA PHE A 69 -10.04 5.80 19.63
C PHE A 69 -9.86 4.30 19.37
N ASN A 70 -8.61 3.83 19.31
CA ASN A 70 -8.33 2.43 19.02
C ASN A 70 -8.75 1.49 20.16
N GLU A 71 -8.56 1.91 21.42
CA GLU A 71 -8.98 1.18 22.61
C GLU A 71 -10.47 0.86 22.58
N LEU A 72 -11.32 1.89 22.48
CA LEU A 72 -12.77 1.70 22.47
C LEU A 72 -13.26 1.03 21.19
N LEU A 73 -12.57 1.22 20.07
CA LEU A 73 -12.87 0.52 18.83
C LEU A 73 -12.66 -1.00 18.98
N ILE A 74 -11.53 -1.42 19.55
CA ILE A 74 -11.26 -2.85 19.80
C ILE A 74 -12.30 -3.42 20.76
N GLU A 75 -12.65 -2.69 21.82
CA GLU A 75 -13.67 -3.10 22.78
C GLU A 75 -15.04 -3.33 22.10
N LYS A 76 -15.52 -2.36 21.32
CA LYS A 76 -16.83 -2.46 20.65
C LYS A 76 -16.86 -3.50 19.53
N THR A 77 -15.75 -3.72 18.85
CA THR A 77 -15.67 -4.68 17.73
C THR A 77 -15.36 -6.11 18.19
N GLY A 78 -14.76 -6.27 19.37
CA GLY A 78 -14.17 -7.53 19.82
C GLY A 78 -13.00 -8.02 18.95
N ASN A 79 -12.48 -7.17 18.04
CA ASN A 79 -11.50 -7.55 17.03
C ASN A 79 -10.16 -6.86 17.26
N SER A 80 -9.22 -7.57 17.87
CA SER A 80 -7.85 -7.09 18.10
C SER A 80 -7.03 -6.91 16.82
N ASN A 81 -7.44 -7.54 15.70
CA ASN A 81 -6.77 -7.43 14.41
C ASN A 81 -7.27 -6.27 13.54
N ILE A 82 -8.26 -5.50 14.03
CA ILE A 82 -8.94 -4.49 13.22
C ILE A 82 -8.00 -3.46 12.61
N SER A 83 -6.93 -3.10 13.33
CA SER A 83 -5.95 -2.13 12.84
C SER A 83 -5.25 -2.61 11.57
N ARG A 84 -4.93 -3.90 11.47
CA ARG A 84 -4.34 -4.52 10.27
C ARG A 84 -5.35 -4.60 9.14
N GLU A 85 -6.59 -4.93 9.43
CA GLU A 85 -7.67 -5.01 8.43
C GLU A 85 -7.98 -3.63 7.84
N VAL A 86 -8.05 -2.60 8.68
CA VAL A 86 -8.16 -1.21 8.27
C VAL A 86 -6.94 -0.79 7.44
N GLY A 87 -5.73 -1.22 7.82
CA GLY A 87 -4.53 -0.98 7.02
C GLY A 87 -4.63 -1.60 5.62
N ARG A 88 -5.12 -2.85 5.52
CA ARG A 88 -5.37 -3.52 4.24
C ARG A 88 -6.44 -2.80 3.42
N TYR A 89 -7.51 -2.38 4.08
CA TYR A 89 -8.58 -1.62 3.46
C TYR A 89 -8.08 -0.29 2.91
N ALA A 90 -7.37 0.49 3.73
CA ALA A 90 -6.89 1.83 3.40
C ALA A 90 -6.01 1.87 2.15
N ALA A 91 -5.16 0.86 1.94
CA ALA A 91 -4.34 0.80 0.73
C ALA A 91 -5.11 0.28 -0.51
N SER A 92 -6.27 -0.34 -0.32
CA SER A 92 -7.10 -0.92 -1.38
C SER A 92 -8.35 -0.10 -1.74
N SER A 93 -8.76 0.86 -0.91
CA SER A 93 -10.06 1.52 -0.99
C SER A 93 -10.00 2.93 -1.58
N LYS A 94 -11.19 3.44 -1.92
CA LYS A 94 -11.48 4.84 -2.31
C LYS A 94 -10.95 5.91 -1.32
N ALA A 95 -10.53 5.54 -0.12
CA ALA A 95 -10.19 6.47 0.96
C ALA A 95 -8.77 7.07 0.86
N SER A 96 -7.87 6.46 0.09
CA SER A 96 -6.50 6.98 -0.12
C SER A 96 -6.33 7.60 -1.51
N GLY A 97 -6.87 8.81 -1.71
CA GLY A 97 -6.77 9.54 -2.98
C GLY A 97 -5.35 9.63 -3.54
N ALA A 98 -4.35 9.87 -2.68
CA ALA A 98 -2.94 9.94 -3.09
C ALA A 98 -2.35 8.60 -3.54
N LEU A 99 -2.66 7.47 -2.86
CA LEU A 99 -2.09 6.18 -3.23
C LEU A 99 -2.70 5.63 -4.53
N ARG A 100 -3.98 5.94 -4.78
CA ARG A 100 -4.70 5.57 -6.00
C ARG A 100 -4.19 6.33 -7.23
N GLN A 101 -3.78 7.59 -7.10
CA GLN A 101 -3.17 8.35 -8.20
C GLN A 101 -1.87 7.70 -8.73
N TYR A 102 -1.18 6.92 -7.91
CA TYR A 102 0.07 6.23 -8.30
C TYR A 102 -0.15 4.87 -8.97
N THR A 103 -1.39 4.40 -9.12
CA THR A 103 -1.67 3.26 -10.01
C THR A 103 -1.58 3.66 -11.48
N LEU A 104 -1.65 4.96 -11.79
CA LEU A 104 -1.59 5.51 -13.14
C LEU A 104 -0.15 5.48 -13.70
N GLY A 105 0.10 4.56 -14.64
CA GLY A 105 1.24 4.60 -15.57
C GLY A 105 2.57 4.04 -15.06
N PHE A 106 2.88 2.79 -15.42
CA PHE A 106 4.22 2.16 -15.38
C PHE A 106 4.87 1.97 -14.00
N VAL A 107 4.11 2.05 -12.90
CA VAL A 107 4.64 1.82 -11.55
C VAL A 107 4.76 0.30 -11.28
N THR A 108 5.98 -0.19 -11.04
CA THR A 108 6.19 -1.56 -10.53
C THR A 108 5.86 -1.61 -9.04
N PRO A 109 5.51 -2.79 -8.45
CA PRO A 109 5.32 -2.91 -7.00
C PRO A 109 6.51 -2.34 -6.21
N SER A 110 7.74 -2.58 -6.69
CA SER A 110 8.95 -2.03 -6.05
C SER A 110 9.00 -0.50 -6.05
N SER A 111 8.48 0.15 -7.10
CA SER A 111 8.36 1.60 -7.17
C SER A 111 7.25 2.12 -6.25
N ALA A 112 6.13 1.39 -6.15
CA ALA A 112 5.03 1.73 -5.25
C ALA A 112 5.46 1.71 -3.77
N TYR A 113 6.20 0.69 -3.33
CA TYR A 113 6.73 0.65 -1.97
C TYR A 113 7.71 1.80 -1.67
N ARG A 114 8.50 2.25 -2.66
CA ARG A 114 9.40 3.41 -2.47
C ARG A 114 8.65 4.72 -2.26
N ILE A 115 7.41 4.84 -2.74
CA ILE A 115 6.58 6.03 -2.51
C ILE A 115 6.14 6.12 -1.04
N LEU A 116 5.99 4.98 -0.34
CA LEU A 116 5.63 4.98 1.08
C LEU A 116 6.60 5.80 1.93
N GLU A 117 7.89 5.84 1.58
CA GLU A 117 8.89 6.69 2.24
C GLU A 117 8.58 8.19 2.11
N LYS A 118 8.06 8.62 0.96
CA LYS A 118 7.65 10.02 0.75
C LYS A 118 6.31 10.32 1.41
N GLN A 119 5.38 9.37 1.40
CA GLN A 119 4.03 9.57 1.92
C GLN A 119 3.97 9.48 3.44
N ALA A 120 4.90 8.76 4.08
CA ALA A 120 4.91 8.55 5.53
C ALA A 120 4.76 9.87 6.32
N SER A 121 5.48 10.93 5.91
CA SER A 121 5.44 12.23 6.59
C SER A 121 4.13 12.99 6.46
N THR A 122 3.27 12.65 5.50
CA THR A 122 1.93 13.25 5.39
C THR A 122 0.94 12.60 6.34
N LEU A 123 1.18 11.36 6.76
CA LEU A 123 0.28 10.59 7.62
C LEU A 123 0.72 10.60 9.08
N SER A 124 2.03 10.65 9.34
CA SER A 124 2.56 10.66 10.69
C SER A 124 3.82 11.52 10.78
N ARG A 125 3.86 12.35 11.80
CA ARG A 125 5.05 13.07 12.26
C ARG A 125 5.83 12.26 13.30
N GLY A 126 5.29 11.12 13.75
CA GLY A 126 5.81 10.32 14.86
C GLY A 126 6.95 9.36 14.51
N PHE A 127 7.14 9.06 13.23
CA PHE A 127 8.21 8.17 12.78
C PHE A 127 8.89 8.67 11.50
N THR A 128 9.98 8.00 11.15
CA THR A 128 10.62 8.07 9.84
C THR A 128 10.57 6.70 9.20
N LEU A 129 10.32 6.66 7.89
CA LEU A 129 10.23 5.41 7.12
C LEU A 129 11.27 5.44 6.02
N LYS A 130 12.04 4.36 5.90
CA LYS A 130 13.05 4.17 4.87
C LYS A 130 12.80 2.88 4.11
N THR A 131 13.07 2.90 2.81
CA THR A 131 12.91 1.71 1.97
C THR A 131 14.23 1.29 1.33
N ARG A 132 14.49 -0.01 1.29
CA ARG A 132 15.66 -0.59 0.61
C ARG A 132 15.25 -1.80 -0.21
N LYS A 133 15.50 -1.75 -1.53
CA LYS A 133 15.27 -2.90 -2.42
C LYS A 133 16.21 -4.04 -2.06
N ILE A 134 15.66 -5.24 -1.84
CA ILE A 134 16.43 -6.47 -1.63
C ILE A 134 16.50 -7.27 -2.95
N ALA A 135 15.35 -7.46 -3.60
CA ALA A 135 15.23 -8.21 -4.85
C ALA A 135 14.15 -7.60 -5.77
N SER A 136 13.87 -8.24 -6.91
CA SER A 136 12.81 -7.79 -7.82
C SER A 136 11.40 -7.92 -7.22
N ASP A 137 11.22 -8.83 -6.27
CA ASP A 137 9.97 -9.24 -5.63
C ASP A 137 10.02 -9.06 -4.10
N LYS A 138 11.02 -8.34 -3.60
CA LYS A 138 11.28 -8.18 -2.17
C LYS A 138 11.87 -6.81 -1.82
N ILE A 139 11.33 -6.17 -0.79
CA ILE A 139 11.82 -4.89 -0.25
C ILE A 139 11.91 -4.95 1.28
N GLU A 140 12.87 -4.23 1.83
CA GLU A 140 12.95 -3.92 3.25
C GLU A 140 12.34 -2.55 3.51
N VAL A 141 11.54 -2.44 4.57
CA VAL A 141 11.06 -1.17 5.10
C VAL A 141 11.50 -1.06 6.54
N THR A 142 12.19 0.03 6.88
CA THR A 142 12.65 0.34 8.23
C THR A 142 11.88 1.54 8.75
N VAL A 143 11.24 1.39 9.90
CA VAL A 143 10.48 2.44 10.59
C VAL A 143 11.18 2.76 11.90
N THR A 144 11.62 4.00 12.05
CA THR A 144 12.29 4.49 13.26
C THR A 144 11.43 5.55 13.91
N GLN A 145 11.04 5.30 15.15
CA GLN A 145 10.24 6.20 15.97
C GLN A 145 11.05 7.46 16.30
N LYS A 146 10.40 8.63 16.30
CA LYS A 146 11.07 9.88 16.71
C LYS A 146 11.15 9.97 18.23
N PRO A 147 12.17 10.67 18.78
CA PRO A 147 12.31 10.89 20.22
C PRO A 147 11.02 11.36 20.90
N GLY A 148 10.73 10.82 22.09
CA GLY A 148 9.55 11.13 22.89
C GLY A 148 8.20 10.67 22.34
N VAL A 149 8.09 10.16 21.11
CA VAL A 149 6.87 9.52 20.60
C VAL A 149 6.70 8.18 21.33
N MET A 150 5.48 7.66 21.45
CA MET A 150 5.18 6.39 22.14
C MET A 150 4.22 5.55 21.32
N GLU A 151 4.70 4.97 20.22
CA GLU A 151 3.83 4.13 19.39
C GLU A 151 3.38 2.86 20.12
N LYS A 152 2.17 2.38 19.80
CA LYS A 152 1.53 1.17 20.33
C LYS A 152 1.52 0.05 19.29
N PRO A 153 1.37 -1.23 19.71
CA PRO A 153 1.41 -2.38 18.79
C PRO A 153 0.40 -2.31 17.64
N TYR A 154 -0.80 -1.74 17.87
CA TYR A 154 -1.82 -1.60 16.84
C TYR A 154 -1.37 -0.76 15.63
N GLN A 155 -0.44 0.18 15.84
CA GLN A 155 0.12 1.01 14.76
C GLN A 155 1.09 0.19 13.88
N CYS A 156 1.82 -0.76 14.47
CA CYS A 156 2.59 -1.75 13.74
C CYS A 156 1.68 -2.67 12.91
N GLU A 157 0.57 -3.11 13.47
CA GLU A 157 -0.43 -3.92 12.76
C GLU A 157 -1.07 -3.14 11.60
N ASN A 158 -1.42 -1.87 11.81
CA ASN A 158 -1.93 -1.01 10.75
C ASN A 158 -0.92 -0.82 9.60
N ARG A 159 0.34 -0.51 9.93
CA ARG A 159 1.43 -0.43 8.92
C ARG A 159 1.62 -1.75 8.19
N THR A 160 1.56 -2.88 8.90
CA THR A 160 1.64 -4.22 8.30
C THR A 160 0.50 -4.43 7.30
N GLY A 161 -0.73 -4.07 7.66
CA GLY A 161 -1.88 -4.15 6.76
C GLY A 161 -1.71 -3.32 5.48
N ILE A 162 -1.23 -2.09 5.61
CA ILE A 162 -0.91 -1.22 4.46
C ILE A 162 0.13 -1.90 3.56
N PHE A 163 1.22 -2.41 4.15
CA PHE A 163 2.29 -3.07 3.41
C PHE A 163 1.82 -4.33 2.68
N GLU A 164 0.90 -5.11 3.26
CA GLU A 164 0.30 -6.27 2.61
C GLU A 164 -0.53 -5.88 1.38
N ALA A 165 -1.35 -4.84 1.52
CA ALA A 165 -2.32 -4.45 0.49
C ALA A 165 -1.71 -3.68 -0.69
N VAL A 166 -0.56 -3.01 -0.52
CA VAL A 166 0.13 -2.35 -1.65
C VAL A 166 0.42 -3.31 -2.80
N ALA A 167 0.85 -4.56 -2.52
CA ALA A 167 1.09 -5.54 -3.59
C ALA A 167 -0.20 -6.04 -4.25
N LYS A 168 -1.33 -6.03 -3.53
CA LYS A 168 -2.63 -6.47 -4.06
C LYS A 168 -3.08 -5.61 -5.22
N LEU A 169 -2.73 -4.32 -5.22
CA LEU A 169 -3.00 -3.38 -6.32
C LEU A 169 -2.35 -3.80 -7.66
N PHE A 170 -1.29 -4.62 -7.62
CA PHE A 170 -0.53 -5.02 -8.81
C PHE A 170 -0.58 -6.52 -9.10
N THR A 171 -0.82 -7.34 -8.07
CA THR A 171 -0.74 -8.81 -8.17
C THR A 171 -2.06 -9.51 -7.86
N ASN A 172 -3.09 -8.77 -7.44
CA ASN A 172 -4.36 -9.27 -6.89
C ASN A 172 -4.21 -10.15 -5.63
N GLU A 173 -3.00 -10.31 -5.11
CA GLU A 173 -2.69 -11.07 -3.89
C GLU A 173 -2.00 -10.16 -2.87
N LEU A 174 -2.23 -10.41 -1.57
CA LEU A 174 -1.54 -9.68 -0.51
C LEU A 174 -0.06 -10.07 -0.48
N ALA A 175 0.82 -9.11 -0.21
CA ALA A 175 2.22 -9.42 0.05
C ALA A 175 2.38 -10.21 1.35
N LYS A 176 3.38 -11.09 1.39
CA LYS A 176 3.87 -11.66 2.65
C LYS A 176 4.73 -10.61 3.35
N VAL A 177 4.35 -10.23 4.57
CA VAL A 177 5.12 -9.30 5.40
C VAL A 177 5.68 -10.04 6.61
N GLU A 178 7.00 -10.04 6.73
CA GLU A 178 7.72 -10.51 7.92
C GLU A 178 8.15 -9.29 8.74
N HIS A 179 8.03 -9.36 10.07
CA HIS A 179 8.38 -8.28 11.00
C HIS A 179 9.48 -8.78 11.97
N PRO A 180 10.72 -9.00 11.48
CA PRO A 180 11.80 -9.61 12.26
C PRO A 180 12.30 -8.77 13.45
N SER A 181 12.19 -7.44 13.39
CA SER A 181 12.66 -6.55 14.44
C SER A 181 11.58 -5.52 14.74
N CYS A 182 11.33 -5.23 16.02
CA CYS A 182 10.28 -4.33 16.48
C CYS A 182 10.68 -3.61 17.77
N PHE A 183 10.49 -2.28 17.81
CA PHE A 183 10.79 -1.52 19.03
C PHE A 183 9.88 -1.87 20.22
N HIS A 184 8.69 -2.42 19.99
CA HIS A 184 7.86 -3.00 21.07
C HIS A 184 8.45 -4.29 21.69
N LYS A 185 9.43 -4.91 21.02
CA LYS A 185 10.15 -6.09 21.51
C LYS A 185 11.54 -5.74 22.07
N GLY A 186 11.87 -4.45 22.14
CA GLY A 186 13.16 -3.96 22.63
C GLY A 186 14.22 -3.69 21.55
N ASP A 187 13.89 -3.79 20.26
CA ASP A 187 14.80 -3.40 19.17
C ASP A 187 14.83 -1.86 18.97
N ASP A 188 15.84 -1.33 18.30
CA ASP A 188 15.93 0.12 18.03
C ASP A 188 14.93 0.63 16.97
N CYS A 189 14.42 -0.28 16.12
CA CYS A 189 13.52 0.07 15.03
C CYS A 189 12.60 -1.10 14.65
N CYS A 190 11.53 -0.79 13.93
CA CYS A 190 10.71 -1.79 13.27
C CYS A 190 11.26 -2.06 11.87
N ARG A 191 11.64 -3.30 11.59
CA ARG A 191 12.12 -3.73 10.27
C ARG A 191 11.14 -4.73 9.68
N TYR A 192 10.69 -4.45 8.46
CA TYR A 192 9.75 -5.26 7.71
C TYR A 192 10.40 -5.78 6.45
N ILE A 193 10.23 -7.07 6.18
CA ILE A 193 10.62 -7.70 4.92
C ILE A 193 9.35 -8.06 4.17
N ILE A 194 9.10 -7.35 3.08
CA ILE A 194 7.88 -7.49 2.29
C ILE A 194 8.23 -8.24 1.01
N THR A 195 7.55 -9.36 0.77
CA THR A 195 7.73 -10.22 -0.40
C THR A 195 6.39 -10.36 -1.12
N TRP A 196 6.35 -10.12 -2.42
CA TRP A 196 5.13 -10.28 -3.22
C TRP A 196 5.31 -11.38 -4.28
N GLY A 197 4.19 -11.98 -4.68
CA GLY A 197 4.17 -13.00 -5.72
C GLY A 197 4.68 -12.43 -7.05
N ARG A 198 5.50 -13.19 -7.76
CA ARG A 198 5.77 -12.90 -9.18
C ARG A 198 4.49 -13.20 -9.96
N THR A 199 4.07 -12.28 -10.81
CA THR A 199 2.92 -12.50 -11.68
C THR A 199 3.11 -13.80 -12.46
N ARG A 200 2.07 -14.65 -12.54
CA ARG A 200 2.16 -16.01 -13.14
C ARG A 200 2.72 -15.96 -14.57
N SER A 201 2.38 -14.91 -15.30
CA SER A 201 2.98 -14.54 -16.59
C SER A 201 4.51 -14.49 -16.60
N ILE A 202 5.17 -13.94 -15.59
CA ILE A 202 6.64 -13.82 -15.54
C ILE A 202 7.29 -15.19 -15.33
N ILE A 203 6.70 -16.03 -14.47
CA ILE A 203 7.17 -17.40 -14.23
C ILE A 203 6.98 -18.24 -15.48
N TRP A 204 5.80 -18.18 -16.09
CA TRP A 204 5.47 -18.91 -17.30
C TRP A 204 6.33 -18.48 -18.50
N ASN A 205 6.53 -17.17 -18.69
CA ASN A 205 7.38 -16.64 -19.77
C ASN A 205 8.85 -17.07 -19.62
N ARG A 206 9.36 -17.16 -18.39
CA ARG A 206 10.70 -17.73 -18.15
C ARG A 206 10.72 -19.22 -18.48
N GLY A 207 9.70 -19.98 -18.06
CA GLY A 207 9.55 -21.40 -18.42
C GLY A 207 9.51 -21.62 -19.94
N CYS A 208 8.74 -20.81 -20.67
CA CYS A 208 8.68 -20.83 -22.13
C CYS A 208 10.05 -20.56 -22.76
N ASN A 209 10.78 -19.54 -22.30
CA ASN A 209 12.09 -19.21 -22.85
C ASN A 209 13.12 -20.33 -22.62
N TYR A 210 13.13 -20.96 -21.43
CA TYR A 210 13.99 -22.12 -21.18
C TYR A 210 13.57 -23.34 -22.00
N SER A 211 12.27 -23.56 -22.19
CA SER A 211 11.74 -24.63 -23.04
C SER A 211 12.15 -24.45 -24.51
N ILE A 212 12.13 -23.22 -25.03
CA ILE A 212 12.60 -22.90 -26.38
C ILE A 212 14.09 -23.20 -26.52
N LEU A 213 14.92 -22.78 -25.56
CA LEU A 213 16.36 -23.05 -25.57
C LEU A 213 16.66 -24.56 -25.49
N ALA A 214 15.98 -25.28 -24.60
CA ALA A 214 16.11 -26.74 -24.50
C ALA A 214 15.69 -27.43 -25.80
N SER A 215 14.57 -27.02 -26.40
CA SER A 215 14.06 -27.55 -27.67
C SER A 215 15.04 -27.33 -28.83
N MET A 216 15.69 -26.16 -28.88
CA MET A 216 16.73 -25.86 -29.86
C MET A 216 17.97 -26.76 -29.69
N LEU A 217 18.41 -26.97 -28.45
CA LEU A 217 19.54 -27.86 -28.16
C LEU A 217 19.23 -29.33 -28.49
N VAL A 218 18.02 -29.80 -28.16
CA VAL A 218 17.57 -31.16 -28.46
C VAL A 218 17.46 -31.37 -29.97
N SER A 219 16.92 -30.40 -30.70
CA SER A 219 16.81 -30.44 -32.17
C SER A 219 18.18 -30.51 -32.85
N LEU A 220 19.17 -29.77 -32.32
CA LEU A 220 20.55 -29.80 -32.80
C LEU A 220 21.24 -31.13 -32.49
N ALA A 221 21.04 -31.69 -31.30
CA ALA A 221 21.61 -33.00 -30.94
C ALA A 221 21.02 -34.13 -31.79
N LEU A 222 19.70 -34.12 -32.02
CA LEU A 222 18.99 -35.13 -32.80
C LEU A 222 19.33 -35.09 -34.30
N PHE A 223 19.85 -33.96 -34.80
CA PHE A 223 20.33 -33.84 -36.19
C PHE A 223 21.43 -34.85 -36.52
N PHE A 224 22.29 -35.17 -35.56
CA PHE A 224 23.41 -36.11 -35.77
C PHE A 224 23.01 -37.58 -35.68
N VAL A 225 21.80 -37.88 -35.19
CA VAL A 225 21.35 -39.26 -34.89
C VAL A 225 20.24 -39.71 -35.84
N LEU A 226 19.35 -38.80 -36.26
CA LEU A 226 18.17 -39.14 -37.04
C LEU A 226 18.35 -38.86 -38.55
N PRO A 227 17.71 -39.67 -39.41
CA PRO A 227 17.54 -39.33 -40.83
C PRO A 227 16.75 -38.01 -41.01
N ILE A 228 16.94 -37.36 -42.16
CA ILE A 228 16.41 -36.02 -42.44
C ILE A 228 14.89 -35.93 -42.28
N LEU A 229 14.14 -36.91 -42.78
CA LEU A 229 12.67 -36.91 -42.72
C LEU A 229 12.09 -36.90 -41.28
N PRO A 230 12.40 -37.86 -40.40
CA PRO A 230 11.92 -37.84 -39.02
C PRO A 230 12.47 -36.64 -38.22
N TRP A 231 13.66 -36.15 -38.54
CA TRP A 231 14.21 -34.93 -37.93
C TRP A 231 13.34 -33.69 -38.23
N VAL A 232 12.90 -33.50 -39.47
CA VAL A 232 12.01 -32.39 -39.85
C VAL A 232 10.68 -32.44 -39.08
N PHE A 233 10.08 -33.62 -38.91
CA PHE A 233 8.84 -33.77 -38.14
C PHE A 233 9.01 -33.39 -36.66
N VAL A 234 10.14 -33.78 -36.04
CA VAL A 234 10.44 -33.42 -34.64
C VAL A 234 10.60 -31.90 -34.50
N VAL A 235 11.34 -31.25 -35.40
CA VAL A 235 11.51 -29.79 -35.39
C VAL A 235 10.16 -29.08 -35.55
N LEU A 236 9.32 -29.53 -36.49
CA LEU A 236 7.99 -28.95 -36.71
C LEU A 236 7.11 -29.05 -35.45
N PHE A 237 7.12 -30.21 -34.79
CA PHE A 237 6.37 -30.45 -33.56
C PHE A 237 6.88 -29.54 -32.42
N CYS A 238 8.19 -29.40 -32.28
CA CYS A 238 8.83 -28.52 -31.32
C CYS A 238 8.45 -27.04 -31.53
N VAL A 239 8.40 -26.57 -32.78
CA VAL A 239 8.00 -25.20 -33.12
C VAL A 239 6.52 -24.97 -32.80
N LEU A 240 5.64 -25.92 -33.15
CA LEU A 240 4.22 -25.83 -32.83
C LEU A 240 3.98 -25.76 -31.33
N LEU A 241 4.65 -26.61 -30.55
CA LEU A 241 4.59 -26.55 -29.08
C LEU A 241 5.07 -25.19 -28.57
N ALA A 242 6.25 -24.73 -28.97
CA ALA A 242 6.77 -23.43 -28.55
C ALA A 242 5.80 -22.27 -28.87
N MET A 243 5.16 -22.32 -30.05
CA MET A 243 4.17 -21.32 -30.46
C MET A 243 2.93 -21.33 -29.57
N THR A 244 2.37 -22.50 -29.24
CA THR A 244 1.20 -22.61 -28.34
C THR A 244 1.50 -22.08 -26.94
N PHE A 245 2.67 -22.43 -26.37
CA PHE A 245 3.12 -21.94 -25.07
C PHE A 245 3.33 -20.42 -25.05
N SER A 246 3.88 -19.86 -26.12
CA SER A 246 4.07 -18.42 -26.30
C SER A 246 2.73 -17.68 -26.41
N LEU A 247 1.80 -18.18 -27.22
CA LEU A 247 0.47 -17.62 -27.38
C LEU A 247 -0.33 -17.65 -26.06
N TYR A 248 -0.24 -18.77 -25.32
CA TYR A 248 -0.85 -18.86 -24.00
C TYR A 248 -0.25 -17.87 -23.01
N SER A 249 1.09 -17.70 -23.02
CA SER A 249 1.76 -16.67 -22.21
C SER A 249 1.27 -15.26 -22.56
N GLN A 250 1.06 -14.98 -23.85
CA GLN A 250 0.56 -13.68 -24.31
C GLN A 250 -0.90 -13.45 -23.90
N GLN A 251 -1.75 -14.49 -23.93
CA GLN A 251 -3.12 -14.38 -23.43
C GLN A 251 -3.17 -14.08 -21.93
N LEU A 252 -2.33 -14.74 -21.13
CA LEU A 252 -2.19 -14.45 -19.70
C LEU A 252 -1.75 -13.00 -19.46
N LYS A 253 -0.71 -12.53 -20.19
CA LYS A 253 -0.26 -11.13 -20.15
C LYS A 253 -1.37 -10.15 -20.50
N LYS A 254 -2.13 -10.45 -21.56
CA LYS A 254 -3.23 -9.59 -22.02
C LYS A 254 -4.33 -9.50 -20.97
N LYS A 255 -4.66 -10.61 -20.30
CA LYS A 255 -5.65 -10.64 -19.21
C LYS A 255 -5.18 -9.82 -18.00
N GLU A 256 -3.95 -10.04 -17.55
CA GLU A 256 -3.34 -9.28 -16.44
C GLU A 256 -3.29 -7.77 -16.75
N LEU A 257 -2.92 -7.41 -17.99
CA LEU A 257 -2.87 -6.02 -18.44
C LEU A 257 -4.28 -5.39 -18.48
N SER A 258 -5.30 -6.12 -18.92
CA SER A 258 -6.69 -5.63 -18.95
C SER A 258 -7.18 -5.23 -17.55
N THR A 259 -6.98 -6.10 -16.55
CA THR A 259 -7.36 -5.80 -15.15
C THR A 259 -6.57 -4.61 -14.59
N THR A 260 -5.30 -4.48 -14.97
CA THR A 260 -4.47 -3.32 -14.59
C THR A 260 -4.99 -2.04 -15.26
N ILE A 261 -5.43 -2.09 -16.52
CA ILE A 261 -6.00 -0.95 -17.24
C ILE A 261 -7.35 -0.53 -16.65
N GLU A 262 -8.22 -1.48 -16.30
CA GLU A 262 -9.51 -1.19 -15.64
C GLU A 262 -9.30 -0.47 -14.30
N THR A 263 -8.44 -1.03 -13.44
CA THR A 263 -8.11 -0.40 -12.15
C THR A 263 -7.44 0.97 -12.31
N GLN A 264 -6.65 1.18 -13.36
CA GLN A 264 -6.11 2.49 -13.74
C GLN A 264 -7.19 3.45 -14.24
N GLY A 265 -8.13 2.99 -15.07
CA GLY A 265 -9.23 3.79 -15.58
C GLY A 265 -10.11 4.30 -14.44
N ASP A 266 -10.49 3.40 -13.53
CA ASP A 266 -11.27 3.77 -12.34
C ASP A 266 -10.51 4.76 -11.45
N ALA A 267 -9.19 4.66 -11.34
CA ALA A 267 -8.37 5.61 -10.60
C ALA A 267 -8.30 6.99 -11.28
N ALA A 268 -8.23 7.04 -12.61
CA ALA A 268 -8.26 8.28 -13.36
C ALA A 268 -9.60 9.01 -13.24
N ILE A 269 -10.71 8.27 -13.30
CA ILE A 269 -12.08 8.83 -13.14
C ILE A 269 -12.22 9.48 -11.77
N ASP A 270 -11.89 8.77 -10.68
CA ASP A 270 -11.95 9.31 -9.33
C ASP A 270 -11.08 10.58 -9.16
N HIS A 271 -9.90 10.61 -9.81
CA HIS A 271 -9.04 11.80 -9.76
C HIS A 271 -9.68 13.01 -10.47
N LEU A 272 -10.33 12.79 -11.61
CA LEU A 272 -11.07 13.85 -12.31
C LEU A 272 -12.23 14.37 -11.46
N ASP A 273 -12.94 13.48 -10.77
CA ASP A 273 -14.00 13.87 -9.84
C ASP A 273 -13.46 14.73 -8.68
N GLU A 274 -12.31 14.36 -8.11
CA GLU A 274 -11.66 15.16 -7.07
C GLU A 274 -11.23 16.55 -7.59
N MET A 275 -10.69 16.62 -8.81
CA MET A 275 -10.36 17.90 -9.45
C MET A 275 -11.60 18.77 -9.67
N ASN A 276 -12.71 18.17 -10.10
CA ASN A 276 -13.97 18.87 -10.32
C ASN A 276 -14.53 19.44 -9.00
N ILE A 277 -14.47 18.67 -7.92
CA ILE A 277 -14.85 19.15 -6.57
C ILE A 277 -13.97 20.33 -6.14
N ARG A 278 -12.64 20.22 -6.29
CA ARG A 278 -11.71 21.30 -5.93
C ARG A 278 -11.95 22.56 -6.76
N TYR A 279 -12.22 22.41 -8.05
CA TYR A 279 -12.57 23.51 -8.95
C TYR A 279 -13.87 24.19 -8.52
N ASN A 280 -14.93 23.43 -8.26
CA ASN A 280 -16.21 23.97 -7.80
C ASN A 280 -16.07 24.70 -6.45
N ASN A 281 -15.31 24.15 -5.51
CA ASN A 281 -15.05 24.82 -4.23
C ASN A 281 -14.30 26.15 -4.42
N ALA A 282 -13.30 26.19 -5.31
CA ALA A 282 -12.58 27.42 -5.64
C ALA A 282 -13.50 28.46 -6.30
N LEU A 283 -14.40 28.03 -7.18
CA LEU A 283 -15.40 28.89 -7.81
C LEU A 283 -16.37 29.48 -6.78
N VAL A 284 -16.89 28.68 -5.85
CA VAL A 284 -17.77 29.16 -4.77
C VAL A 284 -17.06 30.20 -3.89
N ILE A 285 -15.79 29.97 -3.56
CA ILE A 285 -14.99 30.95 -2.80
C ILE A 285 -14.83 32.26 -3.60
N GLN A 286 -14.59 32.16 -4.90
CA GLN A 286 -14.49 33.32 -5.78
C GLN A 286 -15.81 34.10 -5.83
N GLU A 287 -16.96 33.42 -5.97
CA GLU A 287 -18.29 34.03 -5.99
C GLU A 287 -18.62 34.72 -4.66
N ILE A 288 -18.33 34.08 -3.52
CA ILE A 288 -18.50 34.69 -2.19
C ILE A 288 -17.60 35.92 -2.04
N GLY A 289 -16.35 35.84 -2.50
CA GLY A 289 -15.41 36.96 -2.47
C GLY A 289 -15.91 38.15 -3.30
N GLN A 290 -16.42 37.89 -4.50
CA GLN A 290 -17.04 38.91 -5.35
C GLN A 290 -18.28 39.53 -4.68
N ALA A 291 -19.22 38.71 -4.20
CA ALA A 291 -20.42 39.20 -3.53
C ALA A 291 -20.10 40.04 -2.27
N THR A 292 -19.10 39.62 -1.49
CA THR A 292 -18.65 40.37 -0.30
C THR A 292 -18.02 41.70 -0.69
N SER A 293 -17.24 41.75 -1.78
CA SER A 293 -16.66 43.00 -2.28
C SER A 293 -17.72 43.99 -2.78
N THR A 294 -18.77 43.50 -3.46
CA THR A 294 -19.87 44.35 -3.94
C THR A 294 -20.77 44.88 -2.81
N ILE A 295 -20.82 44.21 -1.65
CA ILE A 295 -21.54 44.68 -0.47
C ILE A 295 -20.73 45.71 0.34
N LEU A 296 -19.39 45.68 0.22
CA LEU A 296 -18.48 46.58 0.95
C LEU A 296 -18.25 47.94 0.24
N ASP A 297 -18.61 48.04 -1.04
CA ASP A 297 -18.63 49.28 -1.84
C ASP A 297 -19.99 49.99 -1.74
#